data_AF-A0A7C2TQ25-F1
#
_entry.id   AF-A0A7C2TQ25-F1
#
_cell.length_a   1.000
_cell.length_b   1.000
_cell.length_c   1.000
_cell.angle_alpha   90.00
_cell.angle_beta   90.00
_cell.angle_gamma   90.00
#
_symmetry.space_group_name_H-M   'P 1'
#
loop_
_entity.id
_entity.type
_entity.pdbx_description
1 polymer ?
#
loop_
_entity_poly.entity_id
_entity_poly.type
_entity_poly.pdbx_seq_one_letter_code
_entity_poly.pdbx_strand_id
1 'polypeptide(L)'
;MEDRSDLIIALFKEFISDLRSKLDEEEINKDDIYSILKDYEKKLRKITSNKKGEKPDFFLTFGESYIVDEEKPTRSYDIFKQAINRGRAGLCITRTHPESISFYGSSENVRFIWLTSVNYRLGKVSSLQPTDLSLITNEINSFIREGLKGIVLLDGVELLITNNGFDSTAKALTSIKDNIRVNKGILIISINLKTLREEEKNFLIREFNLIQIPART
;
A
#
# COMPACT_ATOMS: atom_id res chain seq x y z
N MET A 1 -19.45 -25.81 2.94
CA MET A 1 -18.91 -24.44 3.04
C MET A 1 -18.54 -24.08 1.62
N GLU A 2 -19.40 -23.33 0.93
CA GLU A 2 -19.26 -23.04 -0.50
C GLU A 2 -17.93 -22.30 -0.76
N ASP A 3 -17.13 -22.78 -1.72
CA ASP A 3 -15.90 -22.11 -2.09
C ASP A 3 -16.24 -20.77 -2.77
N ARG A 4 -15.48 -19.71 -2.47
CA ARG A 4 -15.71 -18.38 -3.05
C ARG A 4 -15.61 -18.41 -4.57
N SER A 5 -14.75 -19.28 -5.10
CA SER A 5 -14.61 -19.55 -6.52
C SER A 5 -15.93 -20.01 -7.13
N ASP A 6 -16.64 -20.93 -6.46
CA ASP A 6 -17.92 -21.46 -6.92
C ASP A 6 -19.00 -20.37 -6.93
N LEU A 7 -19.01 -19.49 -5.92
CA LEU A 7 -19.96 -18.37 -5.82
C LEU A 7 -19.75 -17.33 -6.94
N ILE A 8 -18.49 -17.04 -7.28
CA ILE A 8 -18.16 -16.13 -8.39
C ILE A 8 -18.53 -16.75 -9.73
N ILE A 9 -18.25 -18.04 -9.92
CA ILE A 9 -18.61 -18.79 -11.14
C ILE A 9 -20.13 -18.81 -11.32
N ALA A 10 -20.89 -19.04 -10.24
CA ALA A 10 -22.34 -19.02 -10.27
C ALA A 10 -22.89 -17.64 -10.67
N LEU A 11 -22.35 -16.57 -10.06
CA LEU A 11 -22.78 -15.20 -10.35
C LEU A 11 -22.47 -14.79 -11.80
N PHE A 12 -21.34 -15.23 -12.36
CA PHE A 12 -21.00 -14.97 -13.75
C PHE A 12 -21.96 -15.70 -14.71
N LYS A 13 -22.34 -16.95 -14.41
CA LYS A 13 -23.34 -17.68 -15.20
C LYS A 13 -24.71 -16.99 -15.19
N GLU A 14 -25.13 -16.47 -14.04
CA GLU A 14 -26.37 -15.70 -13.87
C GLU A 14 -26.34 -14.41 -14.73
N PHE A 15 -25.23 -13.66 -14.66
CA PHE A 15 -25.03 -12.45 -15.49
C PHE A 15 -25.13 -12.73 -16.99
N ILE A 16 -24.45 -13.78 -17.47
CA ILE A 16 -24.50 -14.16 -18.89
C ILE A 16 -25.91 -14.57 -19.32
N SER A 17 -26.68 -15.21 -18.43
CA SER A 17 -28.08 -15.55 -18.69
C SER A 17 -28.95 -14.31 -18.84
N ASP A 18 -28.83 -13.36 -17.91
CA ASP A 18 -29.59 -12.10 -17.93
C ASP A 18 -29.26 -11.25 -19.15
N LEU A 19 -27.98 -11.16 -19.52
CA LEU A 19 -27.57 -10.49 -20.76
C LEU A 19 -28.17 -11.16 -21.99
N ARG A 20 -28.17 -12.49 -22.07
CA ARG A 20 -28.75 -13.21 -23.22
C ARG A 20 -30.23 -12.91 -23.38
N SER A 21 -30.98 -12.90 -22.27
CA SER A 21 -32.41 -12.55 -22.30
C SER A 21 -32.70 -11.14 -22.83
N LYS A 22 -31.72 -10.23 -22.77
CA LYS A 22 -31.81 -8.85 -23.28
C LYS A 22 -31.23 -8.66 -24.67
N LEU A 23 -30.41 -9.59 -25.14
CA LEU A 23 -29.88 -9.60 -26.51
C LEU A 23 -30.88 -10.18 -27.52
N ASP A 24 -31.93 -10.87 -27.05
CA ASP A 24 -33.02 -11.41 -27.86
C ASP A 24 -34.13 -10.37 -28.16
N GLU A 25 -34.01 -9.13 -27.64
CA GLU A 25 -34.92 -8.01 -27.93
C GLU A 25 -34.44 -7.25 -29.20
N GLU A 26 -35.36 -6.89 -30.11
CA GLU A 26 -35.04 -6.30 -31.44
C GLU A 26 -34.24 -4.98 -31.37
N GLU A 27 -34.29 -4.28 -30.23
CA GLU A 27 -33.49 -3.07 -29.95
C GLU A 27 -32.70 -3.25 -28.65
N ILE A 28 -31.36 -3.31 -28.77
CA ILE A 28 -30.47 -3.39 -27.62
C ILE A 28 -30.33 -2.00 -26.99
N ASN A 29 -31.05 -1.76 -25.91
CA ASN A 29 -30.91 -0.53 -25.14
C ASN A 29 -29.68 -0.59 -24.21
N LYS A 30 -28.74 0.34 -24.42
CA LYS A 30 -27.52 0.44 -23.61
C LYS A 30 -27.82 0.66 -22.12
N ASP A 31 -28.87 1.41 -21.79
CA ASP A 31 -29.20 1.72 -20.40
C ASP A 31 -29.65 0.49 -19.61
N ASP A 32 -30.33 -0.45 -20.29
CA ASP A 32 -30.74 -1.72 -19.69
C ASP A 32 -29.54 -2.62 -19.40
N ILE A 33 -28.57 -2.66 -20.32
CA ILE A 33 -27.28 -3.35 -20.10
C ILE A 33 -26.52 -2.71 -18.92
N TYR A 34 -26.48 -1.37 -18.86
CA TYR A 34 -25.83 -0.66 -17.76
C TYR A 34 -26.51 -0.92 -16.41
N SER A 35 -27.84 -1.00 -16.38
CA SER A 35 -28.58 -1.33 -15.16
C SER A 35 -28.24 -2.74 -14.66
N ILE A 36 -28.20 -3.73 -15.56
CA ILE A 36 -27.82 -5.11 -15.24
C ILE A 36 -26.38 -5.14 -14.71
N LEU A 37 -25.43 -4.53 -15.42
CA LEU A 37 -24.04 -4.44 -14.98
C LEU A 37 -23.91 -3.91 -13.57
N LYS A 38 -24.62 -2.82 -13.24
CA LYS A 38 -24.59 -2.18 -11.92
C LYS A 38 -25.13 -3.09 -10.80
N ASP A 39 -26.16 -3.87 -11.09
CA ASP A 39 -26.71 -4.84 -10.14
C ASP A 39 -25.76 -6.00 -9.88
N TYR A 40 -25.10 -6.50 -10.92
CA TYR A 40 -24.11 -7.57 -10.80
C TYR A 40 -22.81 -7.10 -10.16
N GLU A 41 -22.36 -5.87 -10.39
CA GLU A 41 -21.29 -5.25 -9.61
C GLU A 41 -21.62 -5.20 -8.11
N LYS A 42 -22.87 -4.89 -7.76
CA LYS A 42 -23.34 -4.86 -6.36
C LYS A 42 -23.39 -6.26 -5.76
N LYS A 43 -23.83 -7.27 -6.51
CA LYS A 43 -23.80 -8.68 -6.09
C LYS A 43 -22.35 -9.17 -5.91
N LEU A 44 -21.47 -8.91 -6.89
CA LEU A 44 -20.02 -9.23 -6.83
C LEU A 44 -19.37 -8.59 -5.61
N ARG A 45 -19.67 -7.33 -5.29
CA ARG A 45 -19.17 -6.65 -4.09
C ARG A 45 -19.57 -7.37 -2.80
N LYS A 46 -20.77 -7.96 -2.71
CA LYS A 46 -21.19 -8.72 -1.53
C LYS A 46 -20.42 -10.04 -1.39
N ILE A 47 -20.14 -10.72 -2.51
CA ILE A 47 -19.38 -11.99 -2.54
C ILE A 47 -17.89 -11.76 -2.23
N THR A 48 -17.33 -10.69 -2.79
CA THR A 48 -15.91 -10.33 -2.65
C THR A 48 -15.60 -9.52 -1.40
N SER A 49 -16.62 -9.04 -0.69
CA SER A 49 -16.46 -8.30 0.57
C SER A 49 -16.03 -9.21 1.71
N ASN A 50 -14.73 -9.48 1.80
CA ASN A 50 -14.06 -9.63 3.09
C ASN A 50 -14.24 -8.31 3.87
N LYS A 51 -14.88 -8.37 5.06
CA LYS A 51 -15.07 -7.30 6.08
C LYS A 51 -14.83 -5.86 5.60
N LYS A 52 -15.92 -5.07 5.54
CA LYS A 52 -15.96 -3.59 5.45
C LYS A 52 -14.86 -2.99 4.56
N GLY A 53 -15.26 -2.47 3.40
CA GLY A 53 -14.66 -1.22 2.95
C GLY A 53 -14.88 -0.18 4.05
N GLU A 54 -13.97 -0.14 5.03
CA GLU A 54 -13.81 1.02 5.89
C GLU A 54 -13.73 2.19 4.92
N LYS A 55 -14.57 3.22 5.12
CA LYS A 55 -14.19 4.55 4.65
C LYS A 55 -12.73 4.69 5.09
N PRO A 56 -11.80 5.10 4.22
CA PRO A 56 -10.42 5.22 4.66
C PRO A 56 -10.45 6.07 5.92
N ASP A 57 -10.03 5.52 7.07
CA ASP A 57 -10.12 6.27 8.34
C ASP A 57 -9.29 7.55 8.27
N PHE A 58 -8.49 7.69 7.21
CA PHE A 58 -7.63 8.82 6.94
C PHE A 58 -7.50 9.11 5.43
N PHE A 59 -7.53 10.39 5.05
CA PHE A 59 -7.25 10.82 3.68
C PHE A 59 -5.76 11.16 3.53
N LEU A 60 -5.05 10.41 2.69
CA LEU A 60 -3.67 10.73 2.33
C LEU A 60 -3.65 11.91 1.35
N THR A 61 -2.80 12.89 1.64
CA THR A 61 -2.60 14.08 0.81
C THR A 61 -1.35 13.92 -0.05
N PHE A 62 -1.43 14.34 -1.31
CA PHE A 62 -0.29 14.27 -2.21
C PHE A 62 0.84 15.21 -1.80
N GLY A 63 2.07 14.70 -1.89
CA GLY A 63 3.28 15.41 -1.47
C GLY A 63 3.50 15.41 0.04
N GLU A 64 2.76 14.61 0.80
CA GLU A 64 2.90 14.50 2.25
C GLU A 64 3.58 13.19 2.65
N SER A 65 4.26 13.24 3.78
CA SER A 65 4.93 12.10 4.40
C SER A 65 4.38 11.87 5.80
N TYR A 66 4.13 10.61 6.13
CA TYR A 66 3.38 10.20 7.31
C TYR A 66 4.18 9.21 8.16
N ILE A 67 4.06 9.34 9.48
CA ILE A 67 4.50 8.34 10.44
C ILE A 67 3.29 7.60 11.00
N VAL A 68 3.41 6.29 11.10
CA VAL A 68 2.49 5.41 11.84
C VAL A 68 3.25 4.84 13.03
N ASP A 69 2.85 5.22 14.24
CA ASP A 69 3.44 4.71 15.48
C ASP A 69 2.88 3.32 15.80
N GLU A 70 3.64 2.27 15.45
CA GLU A 70 3.22 0.88 15.63
C GLU A 70 4.42 -0.06 15.83
N GLU A 71 4.23 -1.15 16.58
CA GLU A 71 5.30 -2.14 16.83
C GLU A 71 5.53 -3.07 15.63
N LYS A 72 4.48 -3.34 14.87
CA LYS A 72 4.51 -4.12 13.62
C LYS A 72 3.73 -3.36 12.58
N PRO A 73 4.12 -3.40 11.29
CA PRO A 73 3.57 -2.59 10.20
C PRO A 73 2.15 -3.03 9.78
N THR A 74 1.21 -3.17 10.72
CA THR A 74 -0.13 -3.68 10.43
C THR A 74 -0.95 -2.60 9.75
N ARG A 75 -0.99 -1.42 10.37
CA ARG A 75 -1.82 -0.31 9.91
C ARG A 75 -1.22 0.36 8.70
N SER A 76 0.09 0.54 8.67
CA SER A 76 0.80 1.02 7.48
C SER A 76 0.59 0.11 6.27
N TYR A 77 0.60 -1.22 6.44
CA TYR A 77 0.23 -2.17 5.37
C TYR A 77 -1.21 -1.99 4.90
N ASP A 78 -2.17 -1.83 5.82
CA ASP A 78 -3.57 -1.61 5.45
C ASP A 78 -3.76 -0.32 4.66
N ILE A 79 -3.15 0.79 5.11
CA ILE A 79 -3.21 2.09 4.43
C ILE A 79 -2.56 1.99 3.05
N PHE A 80 -1.37 1.39 2.97
CA PHE A 80 -0.66 1.18 1.71
C PHE A 80 -1.51 0.34 0.74
N LYS A 81 -2.01 -0.82 1.18
CA LYS A 81 -2.87 -1.70 0.38
C LYS A 81 -4.10 -0.98 -0.17
N GLN A 82 -4.76 -0.16 0.64
CA GLN A 82 -5.91 0.64 0.17
C GLN A 82 -5.52 1.62 -0.95
N ALA A 83 -4.34 2.23 -0.86
CA ALA A 83 -3.84 3.14 -1.90
C ALA A 83 -3.52 2.39 -3.20
N ILE A 84 -2.92 1.21 -3.10
CA ILE A 84 -2.62 0.32 -4.23
C ILE A 84 -3.89 -0.17 -4.93
N ASN A 85 -4.91 -0.59 -4.16
CA ASN A 85 -6.21 -1.02 -4.68
C ASN A 85 -6.95 0.11 -5.44
N ARG A 86 -6.57 1.37 -5.22
CA ARG A 86 -7.08 2.53 -5.98
C ARG A 86 -6.26 2.83 -7.25
N GLY A 87 -5.40 1.89 -7.67
CA GLY A 87 -4.60 1.97 -8.89
C GLY A 87 -3.27 2.71 -8.77
N ARG A 88 -2.82 3.08 -7.56
CA ARG A 88 -1.51 3.73 -7.39
C ARG A 88 -0.38 2.72 -7.53
N ALA A 89 0.69 3.08 -8.24
CA ALA A 89 1.94 2.32 -8.19
C ALA A 89 2.54 2.37 -6.78
N GLY A 90 3.08 1.24 -6.31
CA GLY A 90 3.62 1.10 -4.96
C GLY A 90 5.09 0.66 -4.92
N LEU A 91 5.81 1.19 -3.94
CA LEU A 91 7.09 0.65 -3.49
C LEU A 91 6.97 0.28 -2.01
N CYS A 92 7.16 -0.99 -1.70
CA CYS A 92 7.14 -1.48 -0.32
C CYS A 92 8.56 -1.90 0.09
N ILE A 93 9.15 -1.17 1.02
CA ILE A 93 10.44 -1.48 1.64
C ILE A 93 10.14 -2.02 3.03
N THR A 94 10.62 -3.21 3.37
CA THR A 94 10.21 -3.91 4.58
C THR A 94 11.32 -4.79 5.13
N ARG A 95 11.29 -5.05 6.44
CA ARG A 95 12.13 -6.07 7.11
C ARG A 95 11.60 -7.49 6.91
N THR A 96 10.31 -7.63 6.62
CA THR A 96 9.63 -8.92 6.46
C THR A 96 9.82 -9.42 5.04
N HIS A 97 10.08 -10.72 4.87
CA HIS A 97 10.15 -11.29 3.53
C HIS A 97 8.81 -11.05 2.77
N PRO A 98 8.83 -10.47 1.56
CA PRO A 98 7.60 -10.03 0.90
C PRO A 98 6.53 -11.11 0.70
N GLU A 99 6.91 -12.37 0.48
CA GLU A 99 5.94 -13.47 0.34
C GLU A 99 5.07 -13.70 1.59
N SER A 100 5.53 -13.26 2.76
CA SER A 100 4.76 -13.34 4.02
C SER A 100 3.78 -12.17 4.20
N ILE A 101 3.81 -11.16 3.32
CA ILE A 101 2.94 -9.99 3.40
C ILE A 101 1.58 -10.30 2.77
N SER A 102 0.51 -10.00 3.50
CA SER A 102 -0.87 -10.39 3.13
C SER A 102 -1.33 -9.90 1.76
N PHE A 103 -0.83 -8.77 1.27
CA PHE A 103 -1.18 -8.21 -0.04
C PHE A 103 -0.21 -8.58 -1.15
N TYR A 104 0.87 -9.31 -0.86
CA TYR A 104 1.90 -9.63 -1.85
C TYR A 104 1.34 -10.29 -3.10
N GLY A 105 0.53 -11.34 -2.95
CA GLY A 105 -0.05 -12.06 -4.08
C GLY A 105 -1.05 -11.26 -4.93
N SER A 106 -1.66 -10.21 -4.38
CA SER A 106 -2.70 -9.39 -5.04
C SER A 106 -2.20 -8.04 -5.56
N SER A 107 -0.91 -7.75 -5.39
CA SER A 107 -0.34 -6.43 -5.70
C SER A 107 0.62 -6.49 -6.88
N GLU A 108 0.07 -6.50 -8.10
CA GLU A 108 0.86 -6.55 -9.35
C GLU A 108 1.64 -5.26 -9.62
N ASN A 109 1.06 -4.12 -9.23
CA ASN A 109 1.63 -2.78 -9.38
C ASN A 109 2.54 -2.35 -8.21
N VAL A 110 3.09 -3.31 -7.46
CA VAL A 110 3.96 -3.05 -6.31
C VAL A 110 5.32 -3.69 -6.51
N ARG A 111 6.38 -2.88 -6.41
CA ARG A 111 7.76 -3.36 -6.26
C ARG A 111 8.05 -3.56 -4.77
N PHE A 112 8.73 -4.66 -4.43
CA PHE A 112 9.09 -4.97 -3.06
C PHE A 112 10.62 -4.97 -2.89
N ILE A 113 11.09 -4.31 -1.84
CA ILE A 113 12.48 -4.33 -1.40
C ILE A 113 12.53 -4.92 0.01
N TRP A 114 13.23 -6.04 0.14
CA TRP A 114 13.48 -6.68 1.41
C TRP A 114 14.78 -6.15 2.03
N LEU A 115 14.69 -5.58 3.22
CA LEU A 115 15.83 -5.11 4.00
C LEU A 115 16.51 -6.29 4.68
N THR A 116 17.60 -6.77 4.09
CA THR A 116 18.33 -7.96 4.56
C THR A 116 19.79 -7.92 4.10
N SER A 117 20.68 -8.58 4.84
CA SER A 117 22.06 -8.80 4.40
C SER A 117 22.17 -9.83 3.27
N VAL A 118 21.12 -10.64 3.07
CA VAL A 118 21.07 -11.69 2.04
C VAL A 118 20.78 -11.06 0.68
N ASN A 119 21.62 -11.35 -0.31
CA ASN A 119 21.33 -10.97 -1.70
C ASN A 119 20.17 -11.83 -2.23
N TYR A 120 19.08 -11.17 -2.61
CA TYR A 120 17.87 -11.80 -3.08
C TYR A 120 17.26 -10.98 -4.20
N ARG A 121 16.93 -11.65 -5.32
CA ARG A 121 16.21 -11.03 -6.43
C ARG A 121 15.39 -12.11 -7.14
N LEU A 122 14.07 -11.97 -7.10
CA LEU A 122 13.15 -12.87 -7.78
C LEU A 122 11.84 -12.15 -8.10
N GLY A 123 11.43 -12.17 -9.38
CA GLY A 123 10.21 -11.51 -9.83
C GLY A 123 10.18 -10.02 -9.45
N LYS A 124 9.16 -9.61 -8.69
CA LYS A 124 8.95 -8.23 -8.21
C LYS A 124 9.65 -7.90 -6.88
N VAL A 125 10.49 -8.81 -6.38
CA VAL A 125 11.21 -8.67 -5.12
C VAL A 125 12.70 -8.54 -5.40
N SER A 126 13.32 -7.53 -4.78
CA SER A 126 14.76 -7.41 -4.63
C SER A 126 15.12 -7.23 -3.15
N SER A 127 16.39 -7.36 -2.79
CA SER A 127 16.88 -6.98 -1.45
C SER A 127 17.87 -5.83 -1.50
N LEU A 128 17.95 -5.12 -0.39
CA LEU A 128 18.98 -4.12 -0.09
C LEU A 128 19.49 -4.34 1.33
N GLN A 129 20.78 -4.09 1.54
CA GLN A 129 21.33 -4.15 2.90
C GLN A 129 20.86 -2.92 3.69
N PRO A 130 20.49 -3.08 4.97
CA PRO A 130 20.11 -1.95 5.82
C PRO A 130 21.21 -0.89 6.00
N THR A 131 22.47 -1.28 5.79
CA THR A 131 23.65 -0.39 5.81
C THR A 131 23.78 0.48 4.56
N ASP A 132 23.11 0.11 3.46
CA ASP A 132 23.20 0.82 2.19
C ASP A 132 22.17 1.97 2.11
N LEU A 133 22.17 2.84 3.12
CA LEU A 133 21.18 3.92 3.26
C LEU A 133 21.09 4.82 2.02
N SER A 134 22.22 5.09 1.37
CA SER A 134 22.28 5.86 0.12
C SER A 134 21.55 5.16 -1.02
N LEU A 135 21.69 3.84 -1.16
CA LEU A 135 21.03 3.08 -2.21
C LEU A 135 19.53 2.97 -1.95
N ILE A 136 19.12 2.75 -0.70
CA ILE A 136 17.70 2.77 -0.28
C ILE A 136 17.07 4.12 -0.64
N THR A 137 17.75 5.23 -0.30
CA THR A 137 17.30 6.60 -0.61
C THR A 137 17.15 6.80 -2.12
N ASN A 138 18.13 6.33 -2.90
CA ASN A 138 18.11 6.45 -4.36
C ASN A 138 16.97 5.65 -5.01
N GLU A 139 16.72 4.42 -4.56
CA GLU A 139 15.59 3.60 -5.05
C GLU A 139 14.25 4.26 -4.79
N ILE A 140 14.04 4.81 -3.58
CA ILE A 140 12.82 5.55 -3.23
C ILE A 140 12.67 6.77 -4.15
N ASN A 141 13.73 7.56 -4.29
CA ASN A 141 13.69 8.78 -5.08
C ASN A 141 13.50 8.49 -6.58
N SER A 142 14.09 7.42 -7.12
CA SER A 142 13.89 7.02 -8.53
C SER A 142 12.45 6.58 -8.76
N PHE A 143 11.92 5.72 -7.89
CA PHE A 143 10.53 5.28 -7.96
C PHE A 143 9.54 6.46 -7.99
N ILE A 144 9.73 7.44 -7.12
CA ILE A 144 8.85 8.60 -7.01
C ILE A 144 8.95 9.53 -8.24
N ARG A 145 10.11 9.62 -8.89
CA ARG A 145 10.27 10.39 -10.14
C ARG A 145 9.68 9.69 -11.36
N GLU A 146 9.77 8.37 -11.41
CA GLU A 146 9.25 7.54 -12.51
C GLU A 146 7.70 7.47 -12.48
N GLY A 147 7.11 7.46 -11.28
CA GLY A 147 5.68 7.24 -11.09
C GLY A 147 4.86 8.53 -11.01
N LEU A 148 3.78 8.60 -11.80
CA LEU A 148 2.73 9.60 -11.59
C LEU A 148 2.04 9.35 -10.23
N LYS A 149 2.48 10.06 -9.18
CA LYS A 149 1.89 10.03 -7.83
C LYS A 149 2.00 8.67 -7.11
N GLY A 150 3.19 8.07 -7.16
CA GLY A 150 3.50 6.81 -6.47
C GLY A 150 3.40 6.90 -4.94
N ILE A 151 3.14 5.76 -4.30
CA ILE A 151 3.14 5.62 -2.84
C ILE A 151 4.29 4.72 -2.39
N VAL A 152 4.99 5.14 -1.34
CA VAL A 152 6.11 4.41 -0.73
C VAL A 152 5.72 4.03 0.68
N LEU A 153 5.93 2.77 1.03
CA LEU A 153 5.94 2.31 2.41
C LEU A 153 7.36 1.95 2.80
N LEU A 154 7.82 2.51 3.93
CA LEU A 154 9.08 2.18 4.57
C LEU A 154 8.81 1.59 5.96
N ASP A 155 8.91 0.27 6.04
CA ASP A 155 8.90 -0.52 7.28
C ASP A 155 10.33 -0.94 7.63
N GLY A 156 10.78 -0.57 8.83
CA GLY A 156 12.11 -0.89 9.34
C GLY A 156 13.05 0.29 9.53
N VAL A 157 12.52 1.49 9.77
CA VAL A 157 13.36 2.66 10.08
C VAL A 157 14.23 2.43 11.32
N GLU A 158 13.74 1.70 12.31
CA GLU A 158 14.52 1.30 13.49
C GLU A 158 15.74 0.47 13.08
N LEU A 159 15.60 -0.42 12.10
CA LEU A 159 16.73 -1.19 11.57
C LEU A 159 17.76 -0.27 10.92
N LEU A 160 17.30 0.72 10.15
CA LEU A 160 18.17 1.70 9.52
C LEU A 160 18.89 2.55 10.57
N ILE A 161 18.19 3.00 11.62
CA ILE A 161 18.79 3.74 12.74
C ILE A 161 19.84 2.89 13.45
N THR A 162 19.55 1.62 13.75
CA THR A 162 20.51 0.72 14.41
C THR A 162 21.78 0.52 13.57
N ASN A 163 21.66 0.45 12.24
CA ASN A 163 22.80 0.18 11.35
C ASN A 163 23.59 1.44 10.95
N ASN A 164 22.93 2.61 10.87
CA ASN A 164 23.52 3.83 10.27
C ASN A 164 23.60 5.02 11.24
N GLY A 165 23.00 4.90 12.42
CA GLY A 165 22.78 6.00 13.36
C GLY A 165 21.56 6.85 13.01
N PHE A 166 21.04 7.55 14.03
CA PHE A 166 19.86 8.39 13.89
C PHE A 166 20.09 9.57 12.93
N ASP A 167 21.17 10.32 13.09
CA ASP A 167 21.43 11.54 12.31
C ASP A 167 21.49 11.28 10.80
N SER A 168 22.18 10.20 10.40
CA SER A 168 22.26 9.77 9.00
C SER A 168 20.88 9.38 8.47
N THR A 169 20.12 8.60 9.25
CA THR A 169 18.77 8.16 8.88
C THR A 169 17.80 9.33 8.79
N ALA A 170 17.83 10.26 9.74
CA ALA A 170 17.02 11.46 9.75
C ALA A 170 17.27 12.35 8.52
N LYS A 171 18.54 12.55 8.14
CA LYS A 171 18.90 13.27 6.90
C LYS A 171 18.37 12.57 5.66
N ALA A 172 18.49 11.25 5.59
CA ALA A 172 17.95 10.47 4.47
C ALA A 172 16.42 10.60 4.38
N LEU A 173 15.70 10.41 5.50
CA LEU A 173 14.25 10.56 5.55
C LEU A 173 13.77 11.97 5.18
N THR A 174 14.50 13.01 5.61
CA THR A 174 14.21 14.41 5.25
C THR A 174 14.39 14.64 3.74
N SER A 175 15.50 14.15 3.17
CA SER A 175 15.75 14.21 1.72
C SER A 175 14.67 13.47 0.91
N ILE A 176 14.24 12.29 1.38
CA ILE A 176 13.13 11.55 0.77
C ILE A 176 11.84 12.37 0.86
N LYS A 177 11.52 12.97 2.02
CA LYS A 177 10.34 13.82 2.19
C LYS A 177 10.29 14.96 1.18
N ASP A 178 11.42 15.64 0.96
CA ASP A 178 11.49 16.74 0.00
C ASP A 178 11.21 16.24 -1.44
N ASN A 179 11.77 15.09 -1.81
CA ASN A 179 11.48 14.47 -3.11
C ASN A 179 10.02 14.04 -3.24
N ILE A 180 9.42 13.49 -2.17
CA ILE A 180 8.00 13.16 -2.10
C ILE A 180 7.15 14.41 -2.34
N ARG A 181 7.50 15.52 -1.70
CA ARG A 181 6.80 16.81 -1.79
C ARG A 181 6.82 17.38 -3.21
N VAL A 182 7.99 17.40 -3.84
CA VAL A 182 8.20 17.92 -5.21
C VAL A 182 7.41 17.10 -6.23
N ASN A 183 7.50 15.77 -6.15
CA ASN A 183 6.90 14.86 -7.13
C ASN A 183 5.45 14.47 -6.81
N LYS A 184 4.84 15.07 -5.76
CA LYS A 184 3.46 14.78 -5.33
C LYS A 184 3.23 13.29 -5.01
N GLY A 185 4.27 12.60 -4.54
CA GLY A 185 4.20 11.23 -4.02
C GLY A 185 3.57 11.17 -2.63
N ILE A 186 3.49 9.98 -2.05
CA ILE A 186 3.11 9.79 -0.65
C ILE A 186 4.12 8.85 0.01
N LEU A 187 4.60 9.20 1.19
CA LEU A 187 5.45 8.34 2.02
C LEU A 187 4.71 7.92 3.29
N ILE A 188 4.76 6.64 3.60
CA ILE A 188 4.31 6.08 4.87
C ILE A 188 5.53 5.44 5.54
N ILE A 189 5.80 5.82 6.78
CA ILE A 189 6.85 5.27 7.62
C ILE A 189 6.18 4.50 8.76
N SER A 190 6.46 3.20 8.85
CA SER A 190 6.12 2.41 10.04
C SER A 190 7.29 2.47 11.01
N ILE A 191 7.04 2.86 12.25
CA ILE A 191 8.06 2.95 13.30
C ILE A 191 7.44 2.83 14.69
N ASN A 192 8.13 2.17 15.61
CA ASN A 192 7.79 2.18 17.03
C ASN A 192 8.51 3.35 17.72
N LEU A 193 7.80 4.45 17.98
CA LEU A 193 8.40 5.65 18.56
C LEU A 193 8.92 5.42 20.00
N LYS A 194 8.48 4.35 20.68
CA LYS A 194 8.94 4.01 22.03
C LYS A 194 10.37 3.47 22.07
N THR A 195 10.91 3.03 20.93
CA THR A 195 12.30 2.53 20.85
C THR A 195 13.32 3.65 20.64
N LEU A 196 12.86 4.89 20.45
CA LEU A 196 13.70 6.05 20.21
C LEU A 196 13.95 6.85 21.49
N ARG A 197 15.06 7.59 21.51
CA ARG A 197 15.29 8.62 22.53
C ARG A 197 14.27 9.76 22.35
N GLU A 198 13.93 10.45 23.43
CA GLU A 198 12.92 11.52 23.37
C GLU A 198 13.27 12.63 22.36
N GLU A 199 14.54 12.99 22.22
CA GLU A 199 14.98 13.98 21.24
C GLU A 199 14.75 13.51 19.78
N GLU A 200 15.06 12.25 19.51
CA GLU A 200 14.90 11.61 18.19
C GLU A 200 13.42 11.51 17.80
N LYS A 201 12.59 11.08 18.76
CA LYS A 201 11.14 11.04 18.62
C LYS A 201 10.57 12.43 18.35
N ASN A 202 10.97 13.43 19.14
CA ASN A 202 10.50 14.81 18.97
C ASN A 202 10.89 15.39 17.61
N PHE A 203 12.09 15.06 17.11
CA PHE A 203 12.49 15.41 15.75
C PHE A 203 11.55 14.80 14.72
N LEU A 204 11.32 13.48 14.76
CA LEU A 204 10.48 12.80 13.76
C LEU A 204 9.03 13.26 13.78
N ILE A 205 8.43 13.46 14.96
CA ILE A 205 7.04 13.93 15.08
C ILE A 205 6.88 15.37 14.55
N ARG A 206 7.92 16.21 14.63
CA ARG A 206 7.91 17.55 14.02
C ARG A 206 8.09 17.51 12.52
N GLU A 207 8.88 16.56 12.03
CA GLU A 207 9.28 16.48 10.63
C GLU A 207 8.22 15.82 9.74
N PHE A 208 7.40 14.93 10.29
CA PHE A 208 6.42 14.11 9.58
C PHE A 208 5.02 14.17 10.21
N ASN A 209 3.99 13.96 9.38
CA ASN A 209 2.61 13.95 9.85
C ASN A 209 2.32 12.65 10.62
N LEU A 210 2.07 12.73 11.92
CA LEU A 210 1.70 11.56 12.72
C LEU A 210 0.25 11.13 12.41
N ILE A 211 0.09 9.89 11.93
CA ILE A 211 -1.22 9.25 11.82
C ILE A 211 -1.57 8.71 13.20
N GLN A 212 -2.53 9.36 13.87
CA GLN A 212 -3.06 8.86 15.12
C GLN A 212 -3.86 7.59 14.85
N ILE A 213 -3.48 6.50 15.52
CA ILE A 213 -4.26 5.26 15.52
C ILE A 213 -5.35 5.43 16.58
N PRO A 214 -6.64 5.51 16.22
CA PRO A 214 -7.68 5.49 17.24
C PRO A 214 -7.58 4.17 18.01
N ALA A 215 -7.59 4.25 19.35
CA ALA A 215 -7.61 3.07 20.19
C ALA A 215 -8.79 2.18 19.77
N ARG A 216 -8.53 0.95 19.33
CA ARG A 216 -9.58 -0.03 19.05
C ARG A 216 -10.38 -0.21 20.35
N THR A 217 -11.60 0.31 20.37
CA THR A 217 -12.61 0.02 21.40
C THR A 217 -13.27 -1.32 21.08
#